data_AF-A0A9R1K7J0-F1
#
_entry.id   AF-A0A9R1K7J0-F1
#
_cell.length_a   1.000
_cell.length_b   1.000
_cell.length_c   1.000
_cell.angle_alpha   90.00
_cell.angle_beta   90.00
_cell.angle_gamma   90.00
#
_symmetry.space_group_name_H-M   'P 1'
#
loop_
_entity.id
_entity.type
_entity.pdbx_description
1 polymer ?
#
loop_
_entity_poly.entity_id
_entity_poly.type
_entity_poly.pdbx_seq_one_letter_code
_entity_poly.pdbx_strand_id
1 'polypeptide(L)'
;MTSNAGSGEMTGVMVEKDMREKHGFPPEFLNRLDEVIVFRELTRPEMKEIASKMLEEVVRRMREKGMELRVTERFKEVMAEEGYDRSYGARPLRRAITRLLEDKLVDMMLAGEAKEGDSLTVDVDPEGNVVVHNRRAG
;
A
#
# COMPACT_ATOMS: atom_id res chain seq x y z
N MET A 1 12.71 27.27 20.69
CA MET A 1 11.83 26.53 19.76
C MET A 1 12.27 26.86 18.36
N THR A 2 13.15 26.05 17.77
CA THR A 2 13.56 26.20 16.37
C THR A 2 13.07 24.99 15.62
N SER A 3 12.21 25.29 14.64
CA SER A 3 11.50 24.37 13.76
C SER A 3 12.46 23.45 13.02
N ASN A 4 12.24 22.14 13.10
CA ASN A 4 12.95 21.18 12.27
C ASN A 4 12.13 20.93 10.99
N ALA A 5 12.23 21.85 10.04
CA ALA A 5 11.78 21.62 8.67
C ALA A 5 12.86 20.80 7.94
N GLY A 6 12.92 19.51 8.26
CA GLY A 6 13.84 18.54 7.67
C GLY A 6 13.15 17.69 6.61
N SER A 7 12.56 18.31 5.59
CA SER A 7 12.22 17.65 4.33
C SER A 7 13.14 18.19 3.24
N GLY A 8 14.45 18.04 3.46
CA GLY A 8 15.45 18.28 2.42
C GLY A 8 15.58 17.03 1.58
N GLU A 9 15.39 17.14 0.26
CA GLU A 9 15.70 16.05 -0.67
C GLU A 9 17.14 15.57 -0.43
N MET A 10 17.31 14.30 -0.07
CA MET A 10 18.64 13.71 0.02
C MET A 10 19.22 13.57 -1.40
N THR A 11 20.43 14.10 -1.60
CA THR A 11 21.18 13.93 -2.85
C THR A 11 22.17 12.77 -2.72
N GLY A 12 22.60 12.19 -3.85
CA GLY A 12 23.59 11.11 -3.85
C GLY A 12 24.88 11.47 -3.10
N VAL A 13 25.34 12.72 -3.27
CA VAL A 13 26.52 13.26 -2.55
C VAL A 13 26.31 13.26 -1.03
N MET A 14 25.10 13.57 -0.57
CA MET A 14 24.79 13.58 0.86
C MET A 14 24.73 12.15 1.42
N VAL A 15 24.22 11.20 0.64
CA VAL A 15 24.21 9.76 1.00
C VAL A 15 25.63 9.20 1.06
N GLU A 16 26.49 9.49 0.09
CA GLU A 16 27.90 9.08 0.11
C GLU A 16 28.65 9.64 1.32
N LYS A 17 28.41 10.91 1.64
CA LYS A 17 28.96 11.55 2.83
C LYS A 17 28.50 10.84 4.11
N ASP A 18 27.21 10.50 4.20
CA ASP A 18 26.65 9.76 5.33
C ASP A 18 27.23 8.35 5.46
N MET A 19 27.40 7.65 4.34
CA MET A 19 28.06 6.34 4.29
C MET A 19 29.50 6.41 4.79
N ARG A 20 30.25 7.44 4.40
CA ARG A 20 31.62 7.65 4.88
C ARG A 20 31.67 8.00 6.37
N GLU A 21 30.85 8.94 6.82
CA GLU A 21 30.99 9.56 8.14
C GLU A 21 30.22 8.84 9.25
N LYS A 22 29.01 8.32 8.97
CA LYS A 22 28.16 7.64 9.96
C LYS A 22 28.29 6.12 9.91
N HIS A 23 28.50 5.56 8.73
CA HIS A 23 28.55 4.11 8.54
C HIS A 23 29.97 3.56 8.35
N GLY A 24 30.98 4.44 8.25
CA GLY A 24 32.40 4.06 8.22
C GLY A 24 32.83 3.33 6.95
N PHE A 25 32.12 3.51 5.83
CA PHE A 25 32.52 2.91 4.56
C PHE A 25 33.85 3.52 4.07
N PRO A 26 34.85 2.70 3.70
CA PRO A 26 36.15 3.20 3.28
C PRO A 26 36.10 3.86 1.89
N PRO A 27 36.96 4.85 1.60
CA PRO A 27 36.96 5.55 0.32
C PRO A 27 37.12 4.64 -0.90
N GLU A 28 37.89 3.54 -0.78
CA GLU A 28 38.08 2.57 -1.85
C GLU A 28 36.79 1.83 -2.22
N PHE A 29 35.87 1.66 -1.27
CA PHE A 29 34.56 1.07 -1.52
C PHE A 29 33.65 2.07 -2.23
N LEU A 30 33.59 3.31 -1.76
CA LEU A 30 32.74 4.35 -2.37
C LEU A 30 33.15 4.65 -3.81
N ASN A 31 34.46 4.63 -4.09
CA ASN A 31 35.00 4.79 -5.44
C ASN A 31 34.67 3.63 -6.40
N ARG A 32 34.07 2.53 -5.91
CA ARG A 32 33.57 1.40 -6.72
C ARG A 32 32.06 1.45 -6.99
N LEU A 33 31.38 2.49 -6.50
CA LEU A 33 29.97 2.72 -6.80
C LEU A 33 29.90 3.56 -8.08
N ASP A 34 29.28 3.03 -9.14
CA ASP A 34 29.10 3.77 -10.39
C ASP A 34 28.10 4.93 -10.23
N GLU A 35 27.01 4.69 -9.50
CA GLU A 35 25.96 5.68 -9.23
C GLU A 35 25.23 5.37 -7.91
N VAL A 36 24.86 6.43 -7.19
CA VAL A 36 24.00 6.34 -5.99
C VAL A 36 22.60 6.82 -6.34
N ILE A 37 21.65 5.88 -6.36
CA ILE A 37 20.22 6.16 -6.60
C ILE A 37 19.54 6.45 -5.26
N VAL A 38 19.03 7.68 -5.10
CA VAL A 38 18.26 8.06 -3.91
C VAL A 38 16.76 7.92 -4.19
N PHE A 39 16.10 7.04 -3.43
CA PHE A 39 14.65 6.92 -3.46
C PHE A 39 14.03 7.99 -2.57
N ARG A 40 13.15 8.82 -3.16
CA ARG A 40 12.33 9.76 -2.40
C ARG A 40 11.21 9.02 -1.68
N GLU A 41 10.76 9.60 -0.56
CA GLU A 41 9.57 9.11 0.13
C GLU A 41 8.35 9.18 -0.79
N LEU A 42 7.48 8.17 -0.69
CA LEU A 42 6.21 8.16 -1.40
C LEU A 42 5.31 9.26 -0.83
N THR A 43 4.68 10.03 -1.71
CA THR A 43 3.62 10.96 -1.32
C THR A 43 2.30 10.21 -1.09
N ARG A 44 1.35 10.84 -0.37
CA ARG A 44 0.01 10.26 -0.17
C ARG A 44 -0.71 9.94 -1.49
N PRO A 45 -0.69 10.81 -2.52
CA PRO A 45 -1.26 10.49 -3.83
C PRO A 45 -0.60 9.28 -4.50
N GLU A 46 0.73 9.20 -4.51
CA GLU A 46 1.45 8.03 -5.05
C GLU A 46 1.10 6.75 -4.29
N MET A 47 0.92 6.83 -2.96
CA MET A 47 0.45 5.69 -2.17
C MET A 47 -0.97 5.25 -2.56
N LYS A 48 -1.89 6.19 -2.81
CA LYS A 48 -3.25 5.87 -3.29
C LYS A 48 -3.23 5.18 -4.66
N GLU A 49 -2.34 5.60 -5.56
CA GLU A 49 -2.17 4.92 -6.85
C GLU A 49 -1.62 3.49 -6.70
N ILE A 50 -0.63 3.30 -5.83
CA ILE A 50 -0.08 1.97 -5.53
C ILE A 50 -1.17 1.08 -4.92
N ALA A 51 -1.94 1.59 -3.96
CA ALA A 51 -3.08 0.89 -3.37
C ALA A 51 -4.10 0.50 -4.43
N SER A 52 -4.46 1.41 -5.33
CA SER A 52 -5.40 1.14 -6.42
C SER A 52 -4.94 -0.03 -7.30
N LYS A 53 -3.67 -0.02 -7.72
CA LYS A 53 -3.09 -1.12 -8.54
C LYS A 53 -3.10 -2.46 -7.81
N MET A 54 -2.76 -2.48 -6.52
CA MET A 54 -2.79 -3.71 -5.73
C MET A 54 -4.22 -4.24 -5.51
N LEU A 55 -5.19 -3.34 -5.32
CA LEU A 55 -6.59 -3.70 -5.21
C LEU A 55 -7.15 -4.26 -6.53
N GLU A 56 -6.71 -3.72 -7.68
CA GLU A 56 -7.04 -4.27 -8.99
C GLU A 56 -6.59 -5.73 -9.15
N GLU A 57 -5.44 -6.12 -8.56
CA GLU A 57 -5.02 -7.53 -8.54
C GLU A 57 -5.99 -8.42 -7.75
N VAL A 58 -6.56 -7.92 -6.66
CA VAL A 58 -7.60 -8.64 -5.88
C VAL A 58 -8.88 -8.74 -6.70
N VAL A 59 -9.33 -7.63 -7.31
CA VAL A 59 -10.52 -7.60 -8.18
C VAL A 59 -10.39 -8.59 -9.32
N ARG A 60 -9.23 -8.65 -9.98
CA ARG A 60 -8.95 -9.63 -11.04
C ARG A 60 -9.08 -11.06 -10.55
N ARG A 61 -8.47 -11.40 -9.40
CA ARG A 61 -8.55 -12.75 -8.81
C ARG A 61 -9.98 -13.14 -8.41
N MET A 62 -10.79 -12.18 -7.96
CA MET A 62 -12.21 -12.41 -7.66
C MET A 62 -13.01 -12.70 -8.93
N ARG A 63 -12.74 -11.94 -10.01
CA ARG A 63 -13.37 -12.18 -11.32
C ARG A 63 -13.01 -13.55 -11.89
N GLU A 64 -11.76 -14.00 -11.72
CA GLU A 64 -11.32 -15.35 -12.11
C GLU A 64 -12.06 -16.46 -11.33
N LYS A 65 -12.58 -16.16 -10.13
CA LYS A 65 -13.45 -17.03 -9.33
C LYS A 65 -14.95 -16.84 -9.63
N GLY A 66 -15.29 -16.10 -10.69
CA GLY A 66 -16.67 -15.85 -11.12
C GLY A 66 -17.44 -14.85 -10.26
N MET A 67 -16.77 -14.02 -9.47
CA MET A 67 -17.38 -12.96 -8.65
C MET A 67 -16.95 -11.58 -9.12
N GLU A 68 -17.88 -10.63 -9.15
CA GLU A 68 -17.50 -9.22 -9.33
C GLU A 68 -17.09 -8.61 -7.99
N LEU A 69 -15.97 -7.88 -7.97
CA LEU A 69 -15.57 -7.09 -6.82
C LEU A 69 -15.44 -5.62 -7.24
N ARG A 70 -16.13 -4.74 -6.52
CA ARG A 70 -15.98 -3.28 -6.63
C ARG A 70 -15.41 -2.74 -5.33
N VAL A 71 -14.47 -1.80 -5.44
CA VAL A 71 -13.82 -1.15 -4.31
C VAL A 71 -14.10 0.33 -4.38
N THR A 72 -14.67 0.91 -3.32
CA THR A 72 -15.02 2.33 -3.30
C THR A 72 -13.80 3.22 -3.13
N GLU A 73 -13.93 4.50 -3.50
CA GLU A 73 -12.88 5.49 -3.27
C GLU A 73 -12.55 5.66 -1.77
N ARG A 74 -13.55 5.58 -0.89
CA ARG A 74 -13.33 5.64 0.57
C ARG A 74 -12.43 4.51 1.06
N PHE A 75 -12.65 3.28 0.57
CA PHE A 75 -11.77 2.18 0.93
C PHE A 75 -10.34 2.36 0.41
N LYS A 76 -10.17 2.87 -0.82
CA LYS A 76 -8.84 3.20 -1.36
C LYS A 76 -8.11 4.25 -0.53
N GLU A 77 -8.84 5.22 0.02
CA GLU A 77 -8.27 6.23 0.92
C GLU A 77 -7.78 5.60 2.21
N VAL A 78 -8.60 4.75 2.85
CA VAL A 78 -8.16 3.99 4.04
C VAL A 78 -6.91 3.15 3.75
N MET A 79 -6.85 2.48 2.60
CA MET A 79 -5.65 1.73 2.21
C MET A 79 -4.42 2.63 2.04
N ALA A 80 -4.59 3.82 1.45
CA ALA A 80 -3.49 4.76 1.30
C ALA A 80 -2.96 5.25 2.66
N GLU A 81 -3.83 5.41 3.66
CA GLU A 81 -3.44 5.80 5.01
C GLU A 81 -2.74 4.67 5.77
N GLU A 82 -3.30 3.46 5.74
CA GLU A 82 -2.71 2.26 6.36
C GLU A 82 -1.37 1.88 5.70
N GLY A 83 -1.22 2.16 4.40
CA GLY A 83 -0.02 1.91 3.63
C GLY A 83 1.08 2.97 3.80
N TYR A 84 0.76 4.13 4.37
CA TYR A 84 1.68 5.26 4.50
C TYR A 84 2.55 5.13 5.76
N ASP A 85 3.72 4.50 5.59
CA ASP A 85 4.77 4.48 6.61
C ASP A 85 6.08 5.04 6.04
N ARG A 86 6.62 6.09 6.67
CA ARG A 86 7.86 6.75 6.22
C ARG A 86 9.09 5.83 6.29
N SER A 87 9.12 4.90 7.24
CA SER A 87 10.25 3.99 7.45
C SER A 87 10.14 2.71 6.61
N TYR A 88 8.91 2.26 6.32
CA TYR A 88 8.66 0.98 5.66
C TYR A 88 8.10 1.11 4.23
N GLY A 89 7.87 2.32 3.73
CA GLY A 89 7.27 2.57 2.42
C GLY A 89 5.90 1.89 2.29
N ALA A 90 5.57 1.39 1.11
CA ALA A 90 4.29 0.69 0.87
C ALA A 90 4.23 -0.75 1.43
N ARG A 91 5.23 -1.23 2.18
CA ARG A 91 5.20 -2.61 2.72
C ARG A 91 4.00 -2.90 3.63
N PRO A 92 3.56 -1.97 4.51
CA PRO A 92 2.35 -2.17 5.33
C PRO A 92 1.07 -2.35 4.49
N LEU A 93 1.00 -1.72 3.32
CA LEU A 93 -0.17 -1.76 2.44
C LEU A 93 -0.56 -3.19 2.06
N ARG A 94 0.42 -4.05 1.75
CA ARG A 94 0.14 -5.46 1.42
C ARG A 94 -0.54 -6.17 2.57
N ARG A 95 -0.06 -5.96 3.80
CA ARG A 95 -0.67 -6.56 5.00
C ARG A 95 -2.06 -6.00 5.26
N ALA A 96 -2.26 -4.70 5.05
CA ALA A 96 -3.57 -4.07 5.19
C ALA A 96 -4.59 -4.65 4.19
N ILE A 97 -4.21 -4.80 2.91
CA ILE A 97 -5.08 -5.43 1.89
C ILE A 97 -5.43 -6.86 2.29
N THR A 98 -4.46 -7.66 2.72
CA THR A 98 -4.77 -9.04 3.16
C THR A 98 -5.74 -9.05 4.34
N ARG A 99 -5.42 -8.32 5.42
CA ARG A 99 -6.23 -8.31 6.66
C ARG A 99 -7.63 -7.71 6.48
N LEU A 100 -7.73 -6.60 5.76
CA LEU A 100 -8.95 -5.81 5.69
C LEU A 100 -9.85 -6.20 4.53
N LEU A 101 -9.29 -6.78 3.47
CA LEU A 101 -10.03 -7.18 2.28
C LEU A 101 -10.02 -8.69 2.07
N GLU A 102 -8.84 -9.30 1.86
CA GLU A 102 -8.77 -10.71 1.44
C GLU A 102 -9.32 -11.66 2.51
N ASP A 103 -8.93 -11.48 3.77
CA ASP A 103 -9.39 -12.32 4.88
C ASP A 103 -10.92 -12.24 5.02
N LYS A 104 -11.48 -11.03 4.93
CA LYS A 104 -12.94 -10.81 5.01
C LYS A 104 -13.69 -11.47 3.85
N LEU A 105 -13.14 -11.41 2.63
CA LEU A 105 -13.72 -12.10 1.48
C LEU A 105 -13.66 -13.63 1.65
N VAL A 106 -12.56 -14.16 2.18
CA VAL A 106 -12.41 -15.59 2.47
C VAL A 106 -13.43 -16.04 3.50
N ASP A 107 -13.59 -15.30 4.59
CA ASP A 107 -14.59 -15.62 5.63
C ASP A 107 -16.01 -15.65 5.07
N MET A 108 -16.38 -14.67 4.24
CA MET A 108 -17.69 -14.65 3.57
C MET A 108 -17.90 -15.83 2.61
N MET A 109 -16.86 -16.24 1.89
CA MET A 109 -16.94 -17.42 1.02
C MET A 109 -17.12 -18.70 1.85
N LEU A 110 -16.38 -18.85 2.95
CA LEU A 110 -16.47 -20.00 3.85
C LEU A 110 -17.84 -20.09 4.53
N ALA A 111 -18.43 -18.94 4.89
CA ALA A 111 -19.78 -18.84 5.44
C ALA A 111 -20.89 -19.07 4.38
N GLY A 112 -20.53 -19.13 3.09
CA GLY A 112 -21.50 -19.21 1.99
C GLY A 112 -22.29 -17.91 1.77
N GLU A 113 -21.80 -16.80 2.30
CA GLU A 113 -22.36 -15.46 2.12
C GLU A 113 -21.95 -14.83 0.79
N ALA A 114 -20.82 -15.24 0.23
CA ALA A 114 -20.34 -14.86 -1.11
C ALA A 114 -20.12 -16.11 -1.97
N LYS A 115 -20.70 -16.13 -3.17
CA LYS A 115 -20.66 -17.26 -4.10
C LYS A 115 -20.41 -16.80 -5.53
N GLU A 116 -20.08 -17.75 -6.38
CA GLU A 116 -19.98 -17.52 -7.83
C GLU A 116 -21.26 -16.86 -8.38
N GLY A 117 -21.10 -15.84 -9.22
CA GLY A 117 -22.18 -15.01 -9.75
C GLY A 117 -22.49 -13.75 -8.92
N ASP A 118 -21.99 -13.65 -7.68
CA ASP A 118 -22.25 -12.49 -6.83
C ASP A 118 -21.46 -11.25 -7.24
N SER A 119 -22.02 -10.08 -6.93
CA SER A 119 -21.35 -8.78 -7.07
C SER A 119 -21.14 -8.16 -5.69
N LEU A 120 -19.88 -8.13 -5.27
CA LEU A 120 -19.44 -7.62 -3.97
C LEU A 120 -18.97 -6.17 -4.12
N THR A 121 -19.35 -5.32 -3.17
CA THR A 121 -18.84 -3.96 -3.04
C THR A 121 -18.21 -3.77 -1.67
N VAL A 122 -16.92 -3.46 -1.64
CA VAL A 122 -16.17 -3.19 -0.42
C VAL A 122 -16.11 -1.69 -0.19
N ASP A 123 -16.51 -1.27 0.99
CA ASP A 123 -16.62 0.11 1.39
C ASP A 123 -16.19 0.31 2.85
N VAL A 124 -16.22 1.56 3.30
CA VAL A 124 -15.99 1.96 4.69
C VAL A 124 -17.25 2.68 5.18
N ASP A 125 -17.73 2.27 6.35
CA ASP A 125 -18.88 2.87 7.03
C ASP A 125 -18.50 4.22 7.68
N PRO A 126 -19.47 5.02 8.17
CA PRO A 126 -19.20 6.30 8.82
C PRO A 126 -18.32 6.19 10.07
N GLU A 127 -18.28 5.04 10.72
CA GLU A 127 -17.48 4.74 11.90
C GLU A 127 -16.04 4.31 11.55
N GLY A 128 -15.72 4.15 10.26
CA GLY A 128 -14.39 3.78 9.78
C GLY A 128 -14.17 2.26 9.66
N ASN A 129 -15.21 1.43 9.82
CA ASN A 129 -15.09 -0.01 9.67
C ASN A 129 -15.26 -0.42 8.21
N VAL A 130 -14.49 -1.43 7.82
CA VAL A 130 -14.60 -2.04 6.50
C VAL A 130 -15.88 -2.87 6.43
N VAL A 131 -16.70 -2.63 5.42
CA VAL A 131 -17.95 -3.36 5.16
C VAL A 131 -17.96 -3.92 3.74
N VAL A 132 -18.62 -5.07 3.56
CA VAL A 132 -18.75 -5.73 2.25
C VAL A 132 -20.23 -5.95 1.99
N HIS A 133 -20.74 -5.35 0.93
CA HIS A 133 -22.11 -5.52 0.50
C HIS A 133 -22.17 -6.54 -0.64
N ASN A 134 -22.96 -7.59 -0.45
CA ASN A 134 -23.22 -8.57 -1.50
C ASN A 134 -24.55 -8.27 -2.19
N ARG A 135 -24.49 -8.03 -3.51
CA ARG A 135 -25.66 -8.09 -4.38
C ARG A 135 -25.67 -9.44 -5.09
N ARG A 136 -26.56 -10.33 -4.64
CA ARG A 136 -26.78 -11.61 -5.29
C ARG A 136 -27.41 -11.42 -6.66
N ALA A 137 -26.86 -12.09 -7.66
CA ALA A 137 -27.59 -12.35 -8.89
C ALA A 137 -28.73 -13.31 -8.52
N GLY A 138 -29.98 -12.90 -8.76
CA GLY A 138 -31.17 -13.69 -8.48
C GLY A 138 -31.26 -14.96 -9.31
#